data_AF-A0A0S8HQL8-F1
#
_entry.id   AF-A0A0S8HQL8-F1
#
_cell.length_a   1.000
_cell.length_b   1.000
_cell.length_c   1.000
_cell.angle_alpha   90.00
_cell.angle_beta   90.00
_cell.angle_gamma   90.00
#
_symmetry.space_group_name_H-M   'P 1'
#
loop_
_entity.id
_entity.type
_entity.pdbx_description
1 polymer ?
#
loop_
_entity_poly.entity_id
_entity_poly.type
_entity_poly.pdbx_seq_one_letter_code
_entity_poly.pdbx_strand_id
1 'polypeptide(L)'
;MARRWVIVLPLLALIGCELDTDRTTTPQRPGMERMATINNRMSKLQMELTERDLRIKELTEHVERLSVRLKKAEFINEQLSKQLVAVGDAPRDRDRYKGLTVQQGLEIQRLQRRIEDLRKRLGRTTASAPATQPAS
;
A
#
# COMPACT_ATOMS: atom_id res chain seq x y z
N MET A 1 -23.47 51.75 -19.54
CA MET A 1 -22.73 52.54 -18.53
C MET A 1 -21.31 51.97 -18.42
N ALA A 2 -20.31 52.86 -18.30
CA ALA A 2 -18.89 52.66 -17.92
C ALA A 2 -18.09 51.54 -18.64
N ARG A 3 -17.32 51.85 -19.70
CA ARG A 3 -15.91 52.31 -19.73
C ARG A 3 -14.90 51.21 -19.27
N ARG A 4 -14.06 50.61 -20.16
CA ARG A 4 -12.78 51.12 -20.74
C ARG A 4 -11.69 51.25 -19.64
N TRP A 5 -10.44 50.74 -19.69
CA TRP A 5 -9.51 50.38 -20.77
C TRP A 5 -8.35 49.51 -20.21
N VAL A 6 -7.81 48.65 -21.09
CA VAL A 6 -6.38 48.39 -21.39
C VAL A 6 -5.35 48.58 -20.26
N ILE A 7 -4.72 47.45 -19.88
CA ILE A 7 -3.42 47.42 -19.22
C ILE A 7 -2.35 47.38 -20.32
N VAL A 8 -1.62 48.48 -20.48
CA VAL A 8 -0.34 48.53 -21.21
C VAL A 8 0.73 48.85 -20.18
N LEU A 9 1.62 47.89 -19.93
CA LEU A 9 2.95 48.12 -19.37
C LEU A 9 3.80 48.86 -20.43
N PRO A 10 4.71 49.78 -20.06
CA PRO A 10 6.06 49.30 -19.74
C PRO A 10 6.92 50.13 -18.75
N LEU A 11 7.85 49.41 -18.13
CA LEU A 11 9.26 49.72 -17.78
C LEU A 11 9.75 51.15 -17.43
N LEU A 12 10.53 51.16 -16.34
CA LEU A 12 11.82 51.86 -16.11
C LEU A 12 11.87 53.40 -16.04
N ALA A 13 12.06 53.88 -14.81
CA ALA A 13 13.02 54.93 -14.43
C ALA A 13 13.22 54.81 -12.90
N LEU A 14 14.20 54.06 -12.39
CA LEU A 14 15.59 54.46 -12.13
C LEU A 14 15.77 55.85 -11.48
N ILE A 15 16.26 55.77 -10.24
CA ILE A 15 17.23 56.65 -9.54
C ILE A 15 16.65 57.80 -8.71
N GLY A 16 16.98 57.74 -7.41
CA GLY A 16 17.41 58.94 -6.67
C GLY A 16 16.60 59.29 -5.43
N CYS A 17 16.73 58.51 -4.35
CA CYS A 17 16.72 59.07 -3.00
C CYS A 17 17.72 58.27 -2.16
N GLU A 18 18.86 58.89 -1.95
CA GLU A 18 19.92 58.49 -1.03
C GLU A 18 19.57 58.97 0.40
N LEU A 19 20.09 58.21 1.37
CA LEU A 19 20.17 58.46 2.82
C LEU A 19 18.86 58.47 3.64
N ASP A 20 18.66 57.44 4.45
CA ASP A 20 19.32 57.41 5.76
C ASP A 20 19.40 55.97 6.29
N THR A 21 20.60 55.57 6.69
CA THR A 21 20.90 54.27 7.27
C THR A 21 20.44 54.25 8.71
N ASP A 22 19.23 53.78 8.98
CA ASP A 22 18.89 53.31 10.32
C ASP A 22 17.97 52.08 10.28
N ARG A 23 18.61 50.94 10.59
CA ARG A 23 18.04 49.74 11.22
C ARG A 23 16.63 49.33 10.79
N THR A 24 16.54 48.65 9.66
CA THR A 24 15.65 47.48 9.55
C THR A 24 16.33 46.38 8.74
N THR A 25 17.29 45.69 9.36
CA THR A 25 17.56 44.30 9.01
C THR A 25 16.30 43.51 9.34
N THR A 26 15.38 43.41 8.38
CA THR A 26 14.26 42.47 8.46
C THR A 26 14.87 41.07 8.55
N PRO A 27 14.66 40.30 9.64
CA PRO A 27 15.15 38.93 9.68
C PRO A 27 14.16 38.06 8.88
N GLN A 28 14.17 38.16 7.55
CA GLN A 28 13.51 37.20 6.66
C GLN A 28 14.41 35.97 6.52
N ARG A 29 14.58 35.20 7.59
CA ARG A 29 15.22 33.86 7.54
C ARG A 29 14.50 32.73 8.30
N PRO A 30 13.68 32.95 9.35
CA PRO A 30 13.08 31.81 10.05
C PRO A 30 11.94 31.14 9.26
N GLY A 31 11.31 31.86 8.31
CA GLY A 31 10.23 31.32 7.47
C GLY A 31 10.71 30.37 6.39
N MET A 32 11.81 30.68 5.70
CA MET A 32 12.38 29.83 4.64
C MET A 32 12.97 28.53 5.20
N GLU A 33 13.67 28.58 6.34
CA GLU A 33 14.23 27.39 6.98
C GLU A 33 13.13 26.44 7.52
N ARG A 34 12.05 27.00 8.08
CA ARG A 34 10.87 26.22 8.48
C ARG A 34 10.17 25.60 7.28
N MET A 35 10.02 26.34 6.18
CA MET A 35 9.40 25.83 4.95
C MET A 35 10.23 24.71 4.30
N ALA A 36 11.56 24.86 4.26
CA ALA A 36 12.46 23.81 3.79
C ALA A 36 12.38 22.54 4.67
N THR A 37 12.27 22.70 5.99
CA THR A 37 12.09 21.58 6.92
C THR A 37 10.76 20.85 6.71
N ILE A 38 9.67 21.60 6.48
CA ILE A 38 8.35 21.05 6.19
C ILE A 38 8.36 20.29 4.85
N ASN A 39 8.92 20.88 3.80
CA ASN A 39 9.02 20.24 2.49
C ASN A 39 9.84 18.95 2.54
N ASN A 40 10.97 18.94 3.27
CA ASN A 40 11.77 17.73 3.46
C ASN A 40 11.00 16.65 4.23
N ARG A 41 10.23 17.02 5.26
CA ARG A 41 9.38 16.07 5.99
C ARG A 41 8.26 15.52 5.10
N MET A 42 7.64 16.38 4.29
CA MET A 42 6.58 15.99 3.36
C MET A 42 7.09 15.04 2.29
N SER A 43 8.27 15.32 1.73
CA SER A 43 8.93 14.43 0.76
C SER A 43 9.27 13.07 1.38
N LYS A 44 9.80 13.04 2.61
CA LYS A 44 10.05 11.79 3.35
C LYS A 44 8.76 11.00 3.58
N LEU A 45 7.70 11.65 4.05
CA LEU A 45 6.40 11.01 4.26
C LEU A 45 5.81 10.47 2.95
N GLN A 46 5.98 11.19 1.85
CA GLN A 46 5.51 10.74 0.53
C GLN A 46 6.29 9.51 0.06
N MET A 47 7.60 9.46 0.25
CA MET A 47 8.41 8.27 -0.03
C MET A 47 7.95 7.08 0.82
N GLU A 48 7.80 7.27 2.13
CA GLU A 48 7.32 6.21 3.03
C GLU A 48 5.92 5.71 2.67
N LEU A 49 5.03 6.60 2.19
CA LEU A 49 3.71 6.22 1.72
C LEU A 49 3.81 5.34 0.48
N THR A 50 4.62 5.74 -0.51
CA THR A 50 4.82 4.94 -1.73
C THR A 50 5.42 3.57 -1.45
N GLU A 51 6.37 3.47 -0.51
CA GLU A 51 6.95 2.20 -0.09
C GLU A 51 5.91 1.29 0.58
N ARG A 52 5.08 1.85 1.46
CA ARG A 52 3.97 1.13 2.10
C ARG A 52 2.95 0.62 1.07
N ASP A 53 2.58 1.45 0.09
CA ASP A 53 1.65 1.07 -0.97
C ASP A 53 2.18 -0.09 -1.83
N LEU A 54 3.46 -0.03 -2.19
CA LEU A 54 4.13 -1.14 -2.88
C LEU A 54 4.08 -2.41 -2.04
N ARG A 55 4.35 -2.31 -0.74
CA ARG A 55 4.31 -3.46 0.17
C ARG A 55 2.90 -4.06 0.31
N ILE A 56 1.87 -3.23 0.33
CA ILE A 56 0.47 -3.68 0.36
C ILE A 56 0.12 -4.44 -0.92
N LYS A 57 0.54 -3.92 -2.10
CA LYS A 57 0.31 -4.59 -3.38
C LYS A 57 0.98 -5.97 -3.43
N GLU A 58 2.25 -6.05 -3.05
CA GLU A 58 2.99 -7.32 -3.01
C GLU A 58 2.31 -8.37 -2.10
N LEU A 59 1.87 -7.95 -0.91
CA LEU A 59 1.19 -8.85 0.03
C LEU A 59 -0.16 -9.31 -0.51
N THR A 60 -0.91 -8.42 -1.16
CA THR A 60 -2.19 -8.74 -1.80
C THR A 60 -2.01 -9.79 -2.88
N GLU A 61 -1.06 -9.58 -3.81
CA GLU A 61 -0.76 -10.54 -4.89
C GLU A 61 -0.30 -11.89 -4.34
N HIS A 62 0.44 -11.90 -3.22
CA HIS A 62 0.84 -13.14 -2.56
C HIS A 62 -0.38 -13.90 -2.02
N VAL A 63 -1.29 -13.20 -1.34
CA VAL A 63 -2.55 -13.79 -0.82
C VAL A 63 -3.38 -14.36 -1.95
N GLU A 64 -3.52 -13.65 -3.07
CA GLU A 64 -4.27 -14.12 -4.24
C GLU A 64 -3.67 -15.40 -4.83
N ARG A 65 -2.35 -15.42 -5.07
CA ARG A 65 -1.66 -16.61 -5.57
C ARG A 65 -1.82 -17.82 -4.66
N LEU A 66 -1.73 -17.64 -3.34
CA LEU A 66 -1.95 -18.73 -2.39
C LEU A 66 -3.42 -19.17 -2.36
N SER A 67 -4.36 -18.24 -2.52
CA SER A 67 -5.79 -18.57 -2.57
C SER A 67 -6.14 -19.42 -3.79
N VAL A 68 -5.53 -19.15 -4.95
CA VAL A 68 -5.67 -19.99 -6.15
C VAL A 68 -5.11 -21.40 -5.89
N ARG A 69 -3.93 -21.50 -5.26
CA ARG A 69 -3.33 -22.79 -4.89
C ARG A 69 -4.20 -23.56 -3.90
N LEU A 70 -4.79 -22.87 -2.93
CA LEU A 70 -5.70 -23.47 -1.96
C LEU A 70 -6.92 -24.09 -2.65
N LYS A 71 -7.59 -23.34 -3.53
CA LYS A 71 -8.74 -23.85 -4.31
C LYS A 71 -8.37 -25.10 -5.12
N LYS A 72 -7.19 -25.10 -5.74
CA LYS A 72 -6.70 -26.27 -6.49
C LYS A 72 -6.44 -27.47 -5.57
N ALA A 73 -5.85 -27.25 -4.40
CA ALA A 73 -5.61 -28.29 -3.42
C ALA A 73 -6.92 -28.88 -2.87
N GLU A 74 -7.91 -28.04 -2.58
CA GLU A 74 -9.26 -28.44 -2.16
C GLU A 74 -9.95 -29.30 -3.23
N PHE A 75 -9.88 -28.88 -4.50
CA PHE A 75 -10.41 -29.65 -5.62
C PHE A 75 -9.75 -31.03 -5.73
N ILE A 76 -8.41 -31.11 -5.67
CA ILE A 76 -7.69 -32.40 -5.72
C ILE A 76 -8.12 -33.29 -4.55
N ASN A 77 -8.23 -32.74 -3.35
CA ASN A 77 -8.64 -33.49 -2.16
C ASN A 77 -10.07 -34.04 -2.28
N GLU A 78 -10.98 -33.27 -2.89
CA GLU A 78 -12.33 -33.72 -3.20
C GLU A 78 -12.32 -34.90 -4.19
N GLN A 79 -11.51 -34.82 -5.26
CA GLN A 79 -11.38 -35.92 -6.23
C GLN A 79 -10.79 -37.18 -5.60
N LEU A 80 -9.76 -37.04 -4.75
CA LEU A 80 -9.17 -38.15 -4.02
C LEU A 80 -10.19 -38.80 -3.08
N SER A 81 -11.03 -38.00 -2.42
CA SER A 81 -12.10 -38.50 -1.55
C SER A 81 -13.17 -39.28 -2.34
N LYS A 82 -13.54 -38.80 -3.53
CA LYS A 82 -14.45 -39.53 -4.43
C LYS A 82 -13.85 -40.85 -4.89
N GLN A 83 -12.56 -40.85 -5.25
CA GLN A 83 -11.85 -42.07 -5.64
C GLN A 83 -11.75 -43.06 -4.48
N LEU A 84 -11.49 -42.58 -3.26
CA LEU A 84 -11.45 -43.42 -2.07
C LEU A 84 -12.78 -44.15 -1.83
N VAL A 85 -13.91 -43.48 -2.03
CA VAL A 85 -15.25 -44.10 -1.95
C VAL A 85 -15.46 -45.10 -3.09
N ALA A 86 -15.04 -44.77 -4.31
CA ALA A 86 -15.22 -45.62 -5.49
C ALA A 86 -14.40 -46.91 -5.46
N VAL A 87 -13.24 -46.90 -4.78
CA VAL A 87 -12.33 -48.06 -4.68
C VAL A 87 -12.91 -49.18 -3.79
N GLY A 88 -13.91 -48.88 -2.95
CA GLY A 88 -14.63 -49.89 -2.18
C GLY A 88 -13.71 -50.74 -1.29
N ASP A 89 -13.79 -52.06 -1.44
CA ASP A 89 -13.09 -53.04 -0.60
C ASP A 89 -11.68 -53.42 -1.07
N ALA A 90 -11.14 -52.78 -2.12
CA ALA A 90 -9.76 -53.02 -2.56
C ALA A 90 -8.77 -52.42 -1.54
N PRO A 91 -8.14 -53.22 -0.64
CA PRO A 91 -7.53 -52.68 0.58
C PRO A 91 -6.30 -51.82 0.30
N ARG A 92 -5.48 -52.26 -0.66
CA ARG A 92 -4.25 -51.56 -1.06
C ARG A 92 -4.51 -50.18 -1.66
N ASP A 93 -5.47 -50.09 -2.57
CA ASP A 93 -5.81 -48.83 -3.24
C ASP A 93 -6.51 -47.88 -2.27
N ARG A 94 -7.39 -48.41 -1.41
CA ARG A 94 -8.05 -47.63 -0.36
C ARG A 94 -7.04 -46.99 0.59
N ASP A 95 -6.08 -47.76 1.08
CA ASP A 95 -5.07 -47.24 2.01
C ASP A 95 -4.16 -46.20 1.33
N ARG A 96 -3.85 -46.39 0.04
CA ARG A 96 -3.12 -45.41 -0.77
C ARG A 96 -3.90 -44.09 -0.90
N TYR A 97 -5.16 -44.13 -1.32
CA TYR A 97 -5.98 -42.93 -1.47
C TYR A 97 -6.23 -42.24 -0.14
N LYS A 98 -6.44 -43.01 0.95
CA LYS A 98 -6.55 -42.46 2.31
C LYS A 98 -5.29 -41.69 2.71
N GLY A 99 -4.10 -42.24 2.43
CA GLY A 99 -2.84 -41.54 2.66
C GLY A 99 -2.72 -40.22 1.90
N LEU A 100 -3.07 -40.23 0.61
CA LEU A 100 -3.05 -39.03 -0.24
C LEU A 100 -4.06 -37.97 0.23
N THR A 101 -5.29 -38.36 0.60
CA THR A 101 -6.31 -37.45 1.15
C THR A 101 -5.82 -36.79 2.45
N VAL A 102 -5.21 -37.57 3.35
CA VAL A 102 -4.65 -37.02 4.60
C VAL A 102 -3.52 -36.03 4.30
N GLN A 103 -2.59 -36.39 3.40
CA GLN A 103 -1.50 -35.51 3.00
C GLN A 103 -2.01 -34.21 2.37
N GLN A 104 -2.99 -34.30 1.48
CA GLN A 104 -3.57 -33.12 0.82
C GLN A 104 -4.33 -32.24 1.81
N GLY A 105 -5.04 -32.84 2.78
CA GLY A 105 -5.68 -32.13 3.88
C GLY A 105 -4.69 -31.33 4.72
N LEU A 106 -3.50 -31.87 5.01
CA LEU A 106 -2.44 -31.14 5.72
C LEU A 106 -1.88 -29.98 4.89
N GLU A 107 -1.75 -30.14 3.57
CA GLU A 107 -1.33 -29.04 2.69
C GLU A 107 -2.37 -27.90 2.67
N ILE A 108 -3.66 -28.23 2.57
CA ILE A 108 -4.78 -27.28 2.64
C ILE A 108 -4.70 -26.48 3.94
N GLN A 109 -4.55 -27.14 5.09
CA GLN A 109 -4.44 -26.47 6.40
C GLN A 109 -3.20 -25.56 6.48
N ARG A 110 -2.09 -25.94 5.87
CA ARG A 110 -0.88 -25.11 5.81
C ARG A 110 -1.10 -23.87 4.95
N LEU A 111 -1.74 -24.02 3.79
CA LEU A 111 -2.07 -22.91 2.90
C LEU A 111 -3.06 -21.93 3.57
N GLN A 112 -4.10 -22.44 4.22
CA GLN A 112 -5.07 -21.64 4.97
C GLN A 112 -4.40 -20.79 6.06
N ARG A 113 -3.55 -21.42 6.90
CA ARG A 113 -2.79 -20.69 7.93
C ARG A 113 -1.92 -19.59 7.34
N ARG A 114 -1.21 -19.87 6.24
CA ARG A 114 -0.34 -18.89 5.60
C ARG A 114 -1.11 -17.72 4.97
N ILE A 115 -2.27 -17.99 4.37
CA ILE A 115 -3.17 -16.94 3.86
C ILE A 115 -3.66 -16.07 5.01
N GLU A 116 -4.08 -16.67 6.12
CA GLU A 116 -4.55 -15.96 7.30
C GLU A 116 -3.46 -15.07 7.91
N ASP A 117 -2.24 -15.59 8.05
CA ASP A 117 -1.11 -14.80 8.55
C ASP A 117 -0.79 -13.62 7.62
N LEU A 118 -0.84 -13.82 6.30
CA LEU A 118 -0.63 -12.73 5.34
C LEU A 118 -1.75 -11.69 5.38
N ARG A 119 -3.01 -12.11 5.56
CA ARG A 119 -4.15 -11.20 5.76
C ARG A 119 -4.01 -10.38 7.04
N LYS A 120 -3.57 -10.99 8.14
CA LYS A 120 -3.26 -10.28 9.39
C LYS A 120 -2.14 -9.27 9.21
N ARG A 121 -1.07 -9.64 8.48
CA ARG A 121 0.03 -8.72 8.16
C ARG A 121 -0.46 -7.56 7.30
N LEU A 122 -1.28 -7.83 6.30
CA LEU A 122 -1.89 -6.81 5.44
C LEU A 122 -2.74 -5.85 6.27
N GLY A 123 -3.60 -6.37 7.15
CA GLY A 123 -4.41 -5.56 8.06
C GLY A 123 -3.59 -4.67 9.00
N ARG A 124 -2.42 -5.13 9.47
CA ARG A 124 -1.50 -4.29 10.27
C ARG A 124 -0.84 -3.21 9.41
N THR A 125 -0.43 -3.53 8.19
CA THR A 125 0.18 -2.56 7.27
C THR A 125 -0.82 -1.48 6.86
N THR A 126 -2.09 -1.82 6.65
CA THR A 126 -3.15 -0.86 6.31
C THR A 126 -3.62 -0.06 7.52
N ALA A 127 -3.77 -0.67 8.70
CA ALA A 127 -4.18 0.04 9.92
C ALA A 127 -3.10 0.98 10.47
N SER A 128 -1.82 0.74 10.13
CA SER A 128 -0.73 1.66 10.44
C SER A 128 -0.73 2.92 9.57
N ALA A 129 -1.63 3.04 8.58
CA ALA A 129 -1.83 4.29 7.86
C ALA A 129 -2.59 5.27 8.76
N PRO A 130 -2.05 6.48 9.06
CA PRO A 130 -2.81 7.47 9.80
C PRO A 130 -4.07 7.81 9.01
N ALA A 131 -5.23 7.71 9.66
CA ALA A 131 -6.51 8.10 9.10
C ALA A 131 -6.47 9.58 8.74
N THR A 132 -6.17 9.90 7.48
CA THR A 132 -6.40 11.24 6.94
C THR A 132 -7.91 11.42 6.86
N GLN A 133 -8.51 11.93 7.94
CA GLN A 133 -9.89 12.38 7.94
C GLN A 133 -10.05 13.41 6.81
N PRO A 134 -11.09 13.30 5.96
CA PRO A 134 -11.44 14.41 5.08
C PRO A 134 -11.93 15.54 5.97
N ALA A 135 -11.21 16.67 5.96
CA ALA A 135 -11.68 17.90 6.58
C ALA A 135 -13.02 18.27 5.92
N SER A 136 -14.08 18.27 6.74
CA SER A 136 -15.41 18.77 6.39
C SER A 136 -15.51 20.24 6.73
#